data_AF-A0A419S7K6-F1
#
_entry.id   AF-A0A419S7K6-F1
#
_cell.length_a   1.000
_cell.length_b   1.000
_cell.length_c   1.000
_cell.angle_alpha   90.00
_cell.angle_beta   90.00
_cell.angle_gamma   90.00
#
_symmetry.space_group_name_H-M   'P 1'
#
loop_
_entity.id
_entity.type
_entity.pdbx_description
1 polymer ?
#
loop_
_entity_poly.entity_id
_entity_poly.type
_entity_poly.pdbx_seq_one_letter_code
_entity_poly.pdbx_strand_id
1 'polypeptide(L)'
;MKDVNNFDELLDVKYGKIGTTERDTFEEGAQYFVISEMLKAARKEANMTQEQLATKIGANSQYISEIEEGRCDIQISALYRIFEFGLGKKINLLFG
;
A
#
# COMPACT_ATOMS: atom_id res chain seq x y z
N MET A 1 5.36 -32.16 7.77
CA MET A 1 4.72 -30.84 7.55
C MET A 1 3.30 -30.95 8.08
N LYS A 2 2.77 -29.94 8.78
CA LYS A 2 1.34 -29.95 9.14
C LYS A 2 0.54 -29.88 7.83
N ASP A 3 -0.47 -30.73 7.67
CA ASP A 3 -1.38 -30.69 6.53
C ASP A 3 -2.25 -29.42 6.63
N VAL A 4 -1.92 -28.43 5.82
CA VAL A 4 -2.61 -27.15 5.74
C VAL A 4 -3.54 -27.20 4.54
N ASN A 5 -4.84 -27.02 4.76
CA ASN A 5 -5.87 -27.25 3.74
C ASN A 5 -6.39 -25.96 3.10
N ASN A 6 -6.13 -24.80 3.71
CA ASN A 6 -6.54 -23.50 3.19
C ASN A 6 -5.53 -22.40 3.57
N PHE A 7 -5.74 -21.22 2.98
CA PHE A 7 -4.84 -20.08 3.17
C PHE A 7 -4.84 -19.57 4.62
N ASP A 8 -6.00 -19.57 5.29
CA ASP A 8 -6.09 -19.10 6.68
C ASP A 8 -5.29 -20.00 7.62
N GLU A 9 -5.39 -21.32 7.45
CA GLU A 9 -4.58 -22.31 8.18
C GLU A 9 -3.08 -22.13 7.89
N LEU A 10 -2.71 -21.75 6.67
CA LEU A 10 -1.31 -21.47 6.33
C LEU A 10 -0.79 -20.25 7.09
N LEU A 11 -1.59 -19.18 7.12
CA LEU A 11 -1.25 -17.96 7.81
C LEU A 11 -1.20 -18.18 9.33
N ASP A 12 -2.14 -18.94 9.89
CA ASP A 12 -2.13 -19.32 11.31
C ASP A 12 -0.85 -20.09 11.69
N VAL A 13 -0.39 -20.99 10.81
CA VAL A 13 0.84 -21.76 11.02
C VAL A 13 2.09 -20.89 10.89
N LYS A 14 2.10 -19.91 9.98
CA LYS A 14 3.28 -19.09 9.68
C LYS A 14 3.43 -17.84 10.54
N TYR A 15 2.32 -17.20 10.88
CA TYR A 15 2.28 -15.87 11.49
C TYR A 15 1.42 -15.83 12.75
N GLY A 16 0.86 -16.97 13.17
CA GLY A 16 -0.06 -17.04 14.29
C GLY A 16 -1.49 -16.65 13.93
N LYS A 17 -2.37 -16.80 14.93
CA LYS A 17 -3.80 -16.53 14.82
C LYS A 17 -4.08 -15.03 14.80
N ILE A 18 -5.22 -14.66 14.26
CA ILE A 18 -5.75 -13.28 14.32
C ILE A 18 -5.70 -12.75 15.77
N GLY A 19 -5.15 -11.54 15.94
CA GLY A 19 -4.97 -10.87 17.23
C GLY A 19 -3.67 -11.21 17.97
N THR A 20 -2.77 -12.02 17.38
CA THR A 20 -1.39 -12.10 17.86
C THR A 20 -0.56 -10.98 17.25
N THR A 21 0.44 -10.49 18.00
CA THR A 21 1.35 -9.44 17.50
C THR A 21 2.03 -9.82 16.18
N GLU A 22 2.42 -11.08 16.01
CA GLU A 22 3.03 -11.56 14.76
C GLU A 22 2.05 -11.49 13.58
N ARG A 23 0.78 -11.83 13.82
CA ARG A 23 -0.26 -11.76 12.80
C ARG A 23 -0.61 -10.33 12.46
N ASP A 24 -0.74 -9.46 13.47
CA ASP A 24 -1.05 -8.05 13.30
C ASP A 24 0.04 -7.35 12.46
N THR A 25 1.32 -7.59 12.75
CA THR A 25 2.45 -7.05 11.96
C THR A 25 2.42 -7.56 10.51
N PHE A 26 2.09 -8.83 10.29
CA PHE A 26 1.95 -9.38 8.95
C PHE A 26 0.81 -8.72 8.17
N GLU A 27 -0.36 -8.56 8.80
CA GLU A 27 -1.53 -7.93 8.18
C GLU A 27 -1.29 -6.45 7.89
N GLU A 28 -0.63 -5.72 8.79
CA GLU A 28 -0.21 -4.34 8.57
C GLU A 28 0.71 -4.22 7.34
N GLY A 29 1.73 -5.07 7.23
CA GLY A 29 2.61 -5.12 6.07
C GLY A 29 1.88 -5.47 4.77
N ALA A 30 0.91 -6.38 4.83
CA ALA A 30 0.07 -6.74 3.68
C ALA A 30 -0.82 -5.57 3.23
N GLN A 31 -1.43 -4.84 4.16
CA GLN A 31 -2.21 -3.64 3.85
C GLN A 31 -1.34 -2.57 3.19
N TYR A 32 -0.14 -2.35 3.73
CA TYR A 32 0.80 -1.38 3.18
C TYR A 32 1.21 -1.75 1.74
N PHE A 33 1.53 -3.02 1.48
CA PHE A 33 1.80 -3.53 0.14
C PHE A 33 0.64 -3.27 -0.85
N VAL A 34 -0.60 -3.50 -0.42
CA VAL A 34 -1.79 -3.25 -1.25
C VAL A 34 -1.88 -1.77 -1.64
N ILE A 35 -1.67 -0.85 -0.70
CA ILE A 35 -1.71 0.59 -0.97
C ILE A 35 -0.62 1.01 -1.97
N SER A 36 0.61 0.51 -1.80
CA SER A 36 1.74 0.78 -2.70
C SER A 36 1.46 0.33 -4.13
N GLU A 37 0.93 -0.88 -4.32
CA GLU A 37 0.60 -1.39 -5.65
C GLU A 37 -0.62 -0.68 -6.26
N MET A 38 -1.62 -0.29 -5.46
CA MET A 38 -2.75 0.52 -5.92
C MET A 38 -2.30 1.88 -6.46
N LEU A 39 -1.38 2.56 -5.76
CA LEU A 39 -0.81 3.83 -6.20
C LEU A 39 -0.07 3.67 -7.53
N LYS A 40 0.81 2.66 -7.62
CA LYS A 40 1.58 2.34 -8.82
C LYS A 40 0.68 2.04 -10.01
N ALA A 41 -0.39 1.27 -9.81
CA ALA A 41 -1.37 0.97 -10.85
C ALA A 41 -2.09 2.25 -11.30
N ALA A 42 -2.59 3.06 -10.37
CA ALA A 42 -3.27 4.32 -10.66
C ALA A 42 -2.37 5.32 -11.40
N ARG A 43 -1.08 5.38 -11.06
CA ARG A 43 -0.09 6.20 -11.80
C ARG A 43 0.09 5.71 -13.24
N LYS A 44 0.23 4.40 -13.43
CA LYS A 44 0.35 3.79 -14.77
C LYS A 44 -0.91 4.01 -15.61
N GLU A 45 -2.10 3.88 -15.03
CA GLU A 45 -3.37 4.21 -15.69
C GLU A 45 -3.43 5.67 -16.14
N ALA A 46 -2.86 6.58 -15.34
CA ALA A 46 -2.74 7.99 -15.68
C ALA A 46 -1.62 8.29 -16.70
N ASN A 47 -0.90 7.27 -17.19
CA ASN A 47 0.25 7.38 -18.10
C ASN A 47 1.34 8.34 -17.58
N MET A 48 1.58 8.36 -16.26
CA MET A 48 2.57 9.22 -15.63
C MET A 48 3.83 8.44 -15.24
N THR A 49 5.00 9.06 -15.39
CA THR A 49 6.22 8.60 -14.72
C THR A 49 6.19 8.95 -13.23
N GLN A 50 7.05 8.32 -12.43
CA GLN A 50 7.17 8.65 -11.00
C GLN A 50 7.58 10.12 -10.80
N GLU A 51 8.48 10.62 -11.65
CA GLU A 51 8.91 12.01 -11.64
C GLU A 51 7.76 12.98 -11.97
N GLN A 52 6.96 12.68 -13.00
CA GLN A 52 5.81 13.53 -13.35
C GLN A 52 4.78 13.61 -12.22
N LEU A 53 4.47 12.47 -11.58
CA LEU A 53 3.57 12.46 -10.43
C LEU A 53 4.17 13.26 -9.26
N ALA A 54 5.45 13.06 -8.96
CA ALA A 54 6.16 13.77 -7.91
C ALA A 54 6.14 15.28 -8.12
N THR A 55 6.50 15.75 -9.32
CA THR A 55 6.44 17.17 -9.68
C THR A 55 5.03 17.74 -9.49
N LYS A 56 4.00 17.00 -9.90
CA LYS A 56 2.61 17.45 -9.79
C LYS A 56 2.14 17.66 -8.35
N ILE A 57 2.64 16.85 -7.41
CA ILE A 57 2.28 16.95 -5.99
C ILE A 57 3.28 17.74 -5.14
N GLY A 58 4.32 18.31 -5.77
CA GLY A 58 5.40 19.03 -5.07
C GLY A 58 6.29 18.13 -4.21
N ALA A 59 6.55 16.90 -4.66
CA ALA A 59 7.45 15.94 -4.02
C ALA A 59 8.65 15.61 -4.93
N ASN A 60 9.60 14.82 -4.42
CA ASN A 60 10.69 14.28 -5.22
C ASN A 60 10.32 12.90 -5.81
N SER A 61 10.97 12.51 -6.91
CA SER A 61 10.71 11.22 -7.58
C SER A 61 11.06 10.01 -6.71
N GLN A 62 12.11 10.15 -5.89
CA GLN A 62 12.55 9.12 -4.94
C GLN A 62 11.43 8.74 -3.95
N TYR A 63 10.66 9.72 -3.47
CA TYR A 63 9.54 9.51 -2.56
C TYR A 63 8.45 8.65 -3.19
N ILE A 64 8.08 8.92 -4.45
CA ILE A 64 7.11 8.08 -5.18
C ILE A 64 7.67 6.66 -5.36
N SER A 65 8.96 6.52 -5.69
CA SER A 65 9.58 5.21 -5.83
C SER A 65 9.57 4.41 -4.52
N GLU A 66 9.99 5.02 -3.42
CA GLU A 66 10.02 4.39 -2.10
C GLU A 66 8.63 3.96 -1.65
N ILE A 67 7.59 4.75 -1.93
CA ILE A 67 6.22 4.34 -1.68
C ILE A 67 5.85 3.11 -2.52
N GLU A 68 6.06 3.16 -3.84
CA GLU A 68 5.68 2.10 -4.77
C GLU A 68 6.45 0.78 -4.54
N GLU A 69 7.61 0.86 -3.87
CA GLU A 69 8.45 -0.28 -3.52
C GLU A 69 8.28 -0.72 -2.06
N GLY A 70 7.39 -0.06 -1.32
CA GLY A 70 7.05 -0.43 0.04
C GLY A 70 8.16 -0.11 1.06
N ARG A 71 8.99 0.92 0.81
CA ARG A 71 10.15 1.28 1.63
C ARG A 71 9.97 2.47 2.56
N CYS A 72 8.85 3.19 2.51
CA CYS A 72 8.59 4.32 3.39
C CYS A 72 7.10 4.48 3.72
N ASP A 73 6.76 4.85 4.94
CA ASP A 73 5.34 5.04 5.30
C ASP A 73 4.72 6.24 4.55
N ILE A 74 3.44 6.10 4.20
CA ILE A 74 2.67 7.17 3.56
C ILE A 74 1.82 7.86 4.62
N GLN A 75 2.03 9.17 4.80
CA GLN A 75 1.11 9.99 5.59
C GLN A 75 -0.24 10.09 4.88
N ILE A 76 -1.35 10.03 5.63
CA ILE A 76 -2.71 10.16 5.07
C ILE A 76 -2.84 11.44 4.23
N SER A 77 -2.28 12.56 4.67
CA SER A 77 -2.28 13.82 3.92
C SER A 77 -1.56 13.71 2.56
N ALA A 78 -0.47 12.96 2.50
CA ALA A 78 0.25 12.67 1.26
C ALA A 78 -0.56 11.75 0.35
N LEU A 79 -1.23 10.73 0.91
CA LEU A 79 -2.11 9.84 0.16
C LEU A 79 -3.22 10.64 -0.57
N TYR A 80 -3.91 11.54 0.14
CA TYR A 80 -4.89 12.45 -0.46
C TYR A 80 -4.26 13.33 -1.55
N ARG A 81 -3.06 13.87 -1.30
CA ARG A 81 -2.36 14.69 -2.30
C ARG A 81 -2.06 13.90 -3.58
N ILE A 82 -1.58 12.67 -3.44
CA ILE A 82 -1.26 11.79 -4.56
C ILE A 82 -2.52 11.45 -5.36
N PHE A 83 -3.55 10.94 -4.70
CA PHE A 83 -4.73 10.46 -5.43
C PHE A 83 -5.61 11.60 -5.94
N GLU A 84 -5.96 12.58 -5.11
CA GLU A 84 -6.93 13.61 -5.51
C GLU A 84 -6.32 14.67 -6.41
N PHE A 85 -5.14 15.20 -6.05
CA PHE A 85 -4.49 16.25 -6.82
C PHE A 85 -3.58 15.68 -7.91
N GLY A 86 -2.78 14.66 -7.59
CA GLY A 86 -1.86 14.03 -8.53
C GLY A 86 -2.59 13.24 -9.62
N LEU A 87 -3.47 12.33 -9.22
CA LEU A 87 -4.08 11.34 -10.10
C LEU A 87 -5.54 11.63 -10.47
N GLY A 88 -6.19 12.61 -9.83
CA GLY A 88 -7.59 12.95 -10.09
C GLY A 88 -8.59 11.86 -9.65
N LYS A 89 -8.22 11.02 -8.68
CA LYS A 89 -9.05 9.95 -8.10
C LYS A 89 -9.49 10.34 -6.69
N LYS A 90 -10.72 9.98 -6.31
CA LYS A 90 -11.24 10.19 -4.95
C LYS A 90 -10.86 9.05 -4.02
N ILE A 91 -10.52 9.37 -2.77
CA ILE A 91 -10.32 8.38 -1.71
C ILE A 91 -11.60 8.28 -0.89
N ASN A 92 -12.09 7.05 -0.67
CA ASN A 92 -13.13 6.76 0.31
C ASN A 92 -12.54 5.82 1.37
N LEU A 93 -12.59 6.24 2.63
CA LEU A 93 -12.20 5.40 3.76
C LEU A 93 -13.47 4.83 4.38
N LEU A 94 -13.56 3.51 4.40
CA LEU A 94 -14.63 2.78 5.06
C LEU A 94 -14.02 2.09 6.28
N PHE A 95 -14.49 2.46 7.46
CA PHE A 95 -14.14 1.80 8.70
C PHE A 95 -15.20 0.72 8.96
N GLY A 96 -14.76 -0.52 9.13
CA GLY A 96 -15.59 -1.67 9.47
C GLY A 96 -15.51 -1.98 10.95
#